data_AF-A0A5N7DHK5-F1
#
_entry.id   AF-A0A5N7DHK5-F1
#
_cell.length_a   1.000
_cell.length_b   1.000
_cell.length_c   1.000
_cell.angle_alpha   90.00
_cell.angle_beta   90.00
_cell.angle_gamma   90.00
#
_symmetry.space_group_name_H-M   'P 1'
#
loop_
_entity.id
_entity.type
_entity.pdbx_description
1 polymer ?
#
loop_
_entity_poly.entity_id
_entity_poly.type
_entity_poly.pdbx_seq_one_letter_code
_entity_poly.pdbx_strand_id
1 'polypeptide(L)'
;MEGHSSPPAADVPAQAGEGPAPVQADIRSHAAHHDQGTVPEREPSPGRRITPRPTFLDNLANSRDSQFMLDRRNSSELDRYFHGPRDLDKHSKWPTFLRMHGSVLPKMILPLCFVAVWATLITLISRFVHRLGINNILLTVTGFVVGLALSFRSSTAYERWADGRKYWSLLIQTSRNLARTIWVNTKEREGELGKEDLLQKLTAMNLILAFAVALKHKLRFEPDIAYEDLAGLAGYLDTFAKDAHDRQRLQPQRKTLWKSTGEYLGISFAESNPRKLIKRSKKPLGHLPLEILNHLSAYIDRCIANETLNVSLHQAQAINGLATLNEVVTGTERVLDTPLPAAYSIAISQIAWIYVMSLPFQLYNSLTWVTIPGSISK
;
A
#
# COMPACT_ATOMS: atom_id res chain seq x y z
N MET A 1 -38.03 41.73 -8.72
CA MET A 1 -38.20 42.54 -7.49
C MET A 1 -39.69 42.59 -7.23
N GLU A 2 -40.12 42.52 -5.96
CA GLU A 2 -41.53 42.65 -5.53
C GLU A 2 -42.48 41.54 -6.05
N GLY A 3 -43.64 41.26 -5.43
CA GLY A 3 -44.19 41.79 -4.17
C GLY A 3 -45.50 41.05 -3.78
N HIS A 4 -45.82 40.97 -2.49
CA HIS A 4 -47.03 40.29 -1.96
C HIS A 4 -48.24 41.22 -1.80
N SER A 5 -49.45 40.64 -1.82
CA SER A 5 -50.66 41.14 -1.12
C SER A 5 -51.68 40.00 -0.85
N SER A 6 -52.58 40.18 0.13
CA SER A 6 -53.39 39.13 0.84
C SER A 6 -54.81 39.67 1.20
N PRO A 7 -55.61 39.18 2.21
CA PRO A 7 -55.87 37.85 2.83
C PRO A 7 -57.39 37.42 2.65
N PRO A 8 -58.31 37.26 3.65
CA PRO A 8 -58.40 36.42 4.90
C PRO A 8 -59.70 35.54 5.09
N ALA A 9 -59.64 34.55 6.02
CA ALA A 9 -60.73 33.99 6.89
C ALA A 9 -61.99 33.27 6.27
N ALA A 10 -62.78 32.40 6.93
CA ALA A 10 -62.92 32.05 8.37
C ALA A 10 -63.53 30.62 8.67
N ASP A 11 -63.30 30.14 9.91
CA ASP A 11 -64.14 29.30 10.81
C ASP A 11 -64.58 27.82 10.54
N VAL A 12 -65.02 27.18 11.65
CA VAL A 12 -65.18 25.72 11.91
C VAL A 12 -66.46 25.46 12.74
N PRO A 13 -67.07 24.25 12.69
CA PRO A 13 -67.51 23.61 13.94
C PRO A 13 -67.21 22.09 14.00
N ALA A 14 -67.38 21.48 15.19
CA ALA A 14 -67.02 20.08 15.48
C ALA A 14 -68.05 19.35 16.37
N GLN A 15 -68.03 18.01 16.37
CA GLN A 15 -68.70 17.09 17.31
C GLN A 15 -68.17 15.65 17.10
N ALA A 16 -68.39 14.65 17.98
CA ALA A 16 -68.01 14.46 19.39
C ALA A 16 -68.69 13.18 19.97
N GLY A 17 -68.02 12.44 20.86
CA GLY A 17 -68.57 11.27 21.61
C GLY A 17 -68.25 9.88 20.99
N GLU A 18 -68.16 8.77 21.75
CA GLU A 18 -68.03 8.59 23.22
C GLU A 18 -67.53 7.15 23.57
N GLY A 19 -67.22 6.84 24.85
CA GLY A 19 -66.77 5.49 25.34
C GLY A 19 -67.95 4.52 25.65
N PRO A 20 -67.83 3.42 26.45
CA PRO A 20 -66.78 2.93 27.42
C PRO A 20 -66.19 1.53 27.04
N ALA A 21 -65.13 0.89 27.60
CA ALA A 21 -64.58 0.56 28.94
C ALA A 21 -64.62 -1.00 29.24
N PRO A 22 -63.82 -1.58 30.19
CA PRO A 22 -63.28 -2.96 30.06
C PRO A 22 -63.68 -4.01 31.15
N VAL A 23 -63.14 -5.25 31.04
CA VAL A 23 -63.24 -6.35 32.05
C VAL A 23 -61.88 -7.06 32.25
N GLN A 24 -61.69 -7.72 33.41
CA GLN A 24 -60.44 -8.23 34.00
C GLN A 24 -59.87 -9.56 33.45
N ALA A 25 -58.69 -9.94 33.94
CA ALA A 25 -58.02 -11.24 33.75
C ALA A 25 -58.09 -12.13 35.02
N ASP A 26 -57.74 -13.41 34.91
CA ASP A 26 -57.52 -14.31 36.05
C ASP A 26 -56.40 -15.35 35.79
N ILE A 27 -55.93 -16.05 36.83
CA ILE A 27 -54.64 -16.78 36.88
C ILE A 27 -54.79 -18.18 37.52
N ARG A 28 -53.91 -19.11 37.14
CA ARG A 28 -53.61 -20.47 37.70
C ARG A 28 -54.24 -21.65 36.94
N SER A 29 -53.70 -22.87 36.96
CA SER A 29 -52.32 -23.41 36.85
C SER A 29 -52.36 -24.87 37.32
N HIS A 30 -51.82 -25.82 36.55
CA HIS A 30 -51.26 -27.14 36.94
C HIS A 30 -51.26 -28.03 35.66
N ALA A 31 -50.35 -28.96 35.36
CA ALA A 31 -48.93 -29.24 35.66
C ALA A 31 -48.73 -30.77 35.60
N ALA A 32 -48.11 -31.30 34.54
CA ALA A 32 -47.37 -32.59 34.54
C ALA A 32 -46.76 -32.90 33.16
N HIS A 33 -45.43 -32.92 33.04
CA HIS A 33 -44.61 -34.10 32.68
C HIS A 33 -43.16 -33.73 32.28
N HIS A 34 -42.29 -34.74 32.27
CA HIS A 34 -40.88 -34.73 31.82
C HIS A 34 -40.79 -34.52 30.27
N ASP A 35 -39.65 -34.25 29.63
CA ASP A 35 -38.26 -34.55 30.04
C ASP A 35 -37.17 -33.68 29.33
N GLN A 36 -35.92 -33.84 29.78
CA GLN A 36 -34.64 -33.62 29.05
C GLN A 36 -34.42 -32.33 28.21
N GLY A 37 -33.94 -31.30 28.92
CA GLY A 37 -32.90 -30.32 28.54
C GLY A 37 -32.57 -29.99 27.07
N THR A 38 -32.85 -28.74 26.68
CA THR A 38 -32.34 -28.08 25.46
C THR A 38 -31.70 -26.72 25.76
N VAL A 39 -30.87 -26.23 24.82
CA VAL A 39 -30.19 -24.92 24.86
C VAL A 39 -31.23 -23.79 24.65
N PRO A 40 -31.13 -22.62 25.32
CA PRO A 40 -32.17 -21.59 25.26
C PRO A 40 -32.31 -20.95 23.86
N GLU A 41 -33.32 -21.40 23.13
CA GLU A 41 -33.80 -20.78 21.89
C GLU A 41 -34.67 -19.55 22.22
N ARG A 42 -34.50 -18.45 21.48
CA ARG A 42 -35.34 -17.25 21.61
C ARG A 42 -36.47 -17.32 20.58
N GLU A 43 -37.72 -17.31 21.05
CA GLU A 43 -38.88 -17.29 20.15
C GLU A 43 -38.92 -16.05 19.22
N PRO A 44 -39.50 -16.19 18.02
CA PRO A 44 -39.45 -15.16 16.99
C PRO A 44 -40.62 -14.16 17.04
N SER A 45 -40.34 -12.90 16.76
CA SER A 45 -41.40 -11.90 16.48
C SER A 45 -42.18 -12.25 15.20
N PRO A 46 -43.51 -12.08 15.16
CA PRO A 46 -44.34 -12.47 14.01
C PRO A 46 -44.18 -11.50 12.83
N GLY A 47 -43.17 -11.75 11.99
CA GLY A 47 -42.85 -10.94 10.80
C GLY A 47 -42.48 -11.79 9.59
N ARG A 48 -43.48 -12.20 8.80
CA ARG A 48 -43.34 -13.11 7.65
C ARG A 48 -42.39 -12.55 6.57
N ARG A 49 -41.11 -12.91 6.66
CA ARG A 49 -40.14 -12.83 5.54
C ARG A 49 -39.60 -14.22 5.24
N ILE A 50 -39.92 -14.72 4.05
CA ILE A 50 -39.27 -15.89 3.47
C ILE A 50 -37.78 -15.54 3.32
N THR A 51 -36.88 -16.42 3.75
CA THR A 51 -35.44 -16.19 3.72
C THR A 51 -34.98 -15.99 2.27
N PRO A 52 -34.38 -14.83 1.91
CA PRO A 52 -33.66 -14.73 0.66
C PRO A 52 -32.46 -15.68 0.72
N ARG A 53 -32.29 -16.55 -0.27
CA ARG A 53 -30.97 -17.16 -0.49
C ARG A 53 -30.01 -16.02 -0.85
N PRO A 54 -28.82 -15.92 -0.22
CA PRO A 54 -27.86 -14.87 -0.57
C PRO A 54 -27.48 -14.99 -2.04
N THR A 55 -27.59 -13.89 -2.77
CA THR A 55 -27.33 -13.83 -4.20
C THR A 55 -25.83 -13.88 -4.45
N PHE A 56 -25.39 -14.34 -5.63
CA PHE A 56 -23.99 -14.27 -6.03
C PHE A 56 -23.39 -12.86 -5.87
N LEU A 57 -24.21 -11.82 -6.15
CA LEU A 57 -23.84 -10.41 -5.97
C LEU A 57 -23.65 -10.01 -4.49
N ASP A 58 -24.40 -10.58 -3.55
CA ASP A 58 -24.24 -10.31 -2.11
C ASP A 58 -22.93 -10.92 -1.59
N ASN A 59 -22.56 -12.11 -2.09
CA ASN A 59 -21.26 -12.71 -1.82
C ASN A 59 -20.12 -11.87 -2.42
N LEU A 60 -20.33 -11.27 -3.61
CA LEU A 60 -19.34 -10.41 -4.27
C LEU A 60 -19.21 -9.05 -3.58
N ALA A 61 -20.31 -8.52 -3.01
CA ALA A 61 -20.31 -7.32 -2.17
C ALA A 61 -19.61 -7.56 -0.82
N ASN A 62 -19.99 -8.60 -0.07
CA ASN A 62 -19.31 -8.99 1.17
C ASN A 62 -17.83 -9.31 0.93
N SER A 63 -17.49 -9.97 -0.18
CA SER A 63 -16.10 -10.21 -0.59
C SER A 63 -15.35 -8.88 -0.79
N ARG A 64 -15.95 -7.89 -1.46
CA ARG A 64 -15.37 -6.54 -1.61
C ARG A 64 -15.16 -5.83 -0.27
N ASP A 65 -16.13 -5.88 0.63
CA ASP A 65 -16.02 -5.23 1.94
C ASP A 65 -14.99 -5.95 2.84
N SER A 66 -14.82 -7.26 2.69
CA SER A 66 -13.73 -8.02 3.31
C SER A 66 -12.36 -7.77 2.64
N GLN A 67 -12.29 -7.55 1.32
CA GLN A 67 -11.03 -7.26 0.60
C GLN A 67 -10.33 -5.99 1.06
N PHE A 68 -11.07 -5.00 1.58
CA PHE A 68 -10.49 -3.77 2.13
C PHE A 68 -10.33 -3.79 3.65
N MET A 69 -10.94 -4.75 4.34
CA MET A 69 -10.65 -5.06 5.73
C MET A 69 -9.39 -5.92 5.84
N LEU A 70 -8.23 -5.27 5.77
CA LEU A 70 -6.99 -5.82 6.31
C LEU A 70 -7.28 -6.33 7.73
N ASP A 71 -7.25 -7.65 7.96
CA ASP A 71 -7.59 -8.26 9.26
C ASP A 71 -6.43 -8.12 10.27
N ARG A 72 -6.07 -6.86 10.47
CA ARG A 72 -4.87 -6.37 11.15
C ARG A 72 -5.10 -6.26 12.66
N ARG A 73 -6.00 -7.10 13.19
CA ARG A 73 -6.71 -6.93 14.47
C ARG A 73 -5.82 -7.12 15.71
N ASN A 74 -4.60 -7.62 15.53
CA ASN A 74 -3.63 -7.94 16.58
C ASN A 74 -2.22 -7.32 16.39
N SER A 75 -2.04 -6.32 15.50
CA SER A 75 -0.84 -5.46 15.58
C SER A 75 -1.12 -4.29 16.52
N SER A 76 -0.32 -4.11 17.57
CA SER A 76 -0.50 -3.02 18.53
C SER A 76 -0.42 -1.65 17.83
N GLU A 77 -1.08 -0.62 18.37
CA GLU A 77 -1.01 0.73 17.79
C GLU A 77 0.43 1.26 17.71
N LEU A 78 1.29 0.80 18.63
CA LEU A 78 2.72 1.08 18.65
C LEU A 78 3.43 0.47 17.43
N ASP A 79 3.20 -0.82 17.15
CA ASP A 79 3.76 -1.49 15.95
C ASP A 79 3.19 -0.89 14.66
N ARG A 80 1.92 -0.45 14.67
CA ARG A 80 1.29 0.27 13.55
C ARG A 80 1.85 1.70 13.36
N TYR A 81 2.33 2.33 14.43
CA TYR A 81 3.04 3.61 14.39
C TYR A 81 4.47 3.47 13.85
N PHE A 82 5.10 2.29 13.98
CA PHE A 82 6.45 2.04 13.44
C PHE A 82 6.47 1.31 12.07
N HIS A 83 5.43 0.54 11.72
CA HIS A 83 5.34 -0.20 10.46
C HIS A 83 3.99 -0.05 9.73
N GLY A 84 4.01 0.70 8.63
CA GLY A 84 2.90 0.77 7.67
C GLY A 84 3.23 1.65 6.46
N PRO A 85 2.43 1.57 5.37
CA PRO A 85 2.40 2.65 4.39
C PRO A 85 1.95 3.95 5.06
N ARG A 86 2.42 5.10 4.56
CA ARG A 86 2.02 6.41 5.10
C ARG A 86 0.51 6.58 4.91
N ASP A 87 -0.20 6.59 6.02
CA ASP A 87 -1.62 6.91 6.12
C ASP A 87 -1.81 8.40 5.78
N LEU A 88 -2.19 8.69 4.52
CA LEU A 88 -2.25 10.06 3.98
C LEU A 88 -3.40 10.87 4.59
N ASP A 89 -4.49 10.19 4.94
CA ASP A 89 -5.71 10.79 5.45
C ASP A 89 -5.64 11.05 6.97
N LYS A 90 -4.70 10.39 7.68
CA LYS A 90 -4.49 10.54 9.12
C LYS A 90 -3.75 11.83 9.48
N HIS A 91 -4.52 12.93 9.57
CA HIS A 91 -4.04 14.23 10.01
C HIS A 91 -3.49 14.21 11.46
N SER A 92 -2.16 14.10 11.60
CA SER A 92 -1.50 14.22 12.91
C SER A 92 -1.42 15.67 13.37
N LYS A 93 -1.94 15.96 14.58
CA LYS A 93 -1.87 17.29 15.21
C LYS A 93 -0.45 17.77 15.55
N TRP A 94 0.56 16.89 15.46
CA TRP A 94 1.96 17.24 15.75
C TRP A 94 2.62 17.99 14.58
N PRO A 95 3.44 19.03 14.85
CA PRO A 95 4.27 19.71 13.85
C PRO A 95 5.12 18.71 13.04
N THR A 96 5.31 18.99 11.75
CA THR A 96 5.94 18.04 10.81
C THR A 96 7.33 17.56 11.24
N PHE A 97 8.11 18.40 11.92
CA PHE A 97 9.46 18.04 12.41
C PHE A 97 9.44 17.07 13.62
N LEU A 98 8.33 16.98 14.36
CA LEU A 98 8.14 16.03 15.48
C LEU A 98 7.49 14.71 15.03
N ARG A 99 7.22 14.52 13.72
CA ARG A 99 6.61 13.30 13.20
C ARG A 99 7.69 12.23 12.95
N MET A 100 7.80 11.27 13.88
CA MET A 100 8.69 10.11 13.72
C MET A 100 8.22 9.16 12.59
N HIS A 101 6.91 9.05 12.37
CA HIS A 101 6.36 8.15 11.35
C HIS A 101 6.72 8.61 9.92
N GLY A 102 7.52 7.80 9.23
CA GLY A 102 7.95 8.05 7.85
C GLY A 102 8.97 9.19 7.69
N SER A 103 9.63 9.65 8.76
CA SER A 103 10.78 10.54 8.64
C SER A 103 12.10 9.75 8.56
N VAL A 104 13.19 10.42 8.17
CA VAL A 104 14.54 9.82 8.10
C VAL A 104 15.20 9.76 9.49
N LEU A 105 14.69 10.55 10.45
CA LEU A 105 15.28 10.75 11.78
C LEU A 105 15.58 9.44 12.53
N PRO A 106 14.70 8.42 12.58
CA PRO A 106 15.00 7.15 13.25
C PRO A 106 16.26 6.43 12.74
N LYS A 107 16.49 6.45 11.42
CA LYS A 107 17.71 5.89 10.79
C LYS A 107 18.95 6.78 11.00
N MET A 108 18.77 8.03 11.41
CA MET A 108 19.86 8.96 11.74
C MET A 108 20.23 8.99 13.22
N ILE A 109 19.40 8.46 14.14
CA ILE A 109 19.70 8.46 15.59
C ILE A 109 21.08 7.86 15.87
N LEU A 110 21.36 6.65 15.36
CA LEU A 110 22.62 5.97 15.64
C LEU A 110 23.85 6.71 15.05
N PRO A 111 23.86 7.17 13.78
CA PRO A 111 24.89 8.08 13.26
C PRO A 111 25.04 9.38 14.07
N LEU A 112 23.93 10.05 14.42
CA LEU A 112 23.96 11.31 15.18
C LEU A 112 24.53 11.11 16.58
N CYS A 113 24.19 10.02 17.26
CA CYS A 113 24.79 9.67 18.56
C CYS A 113 26.29 9.39 18.43
N PHE A 114 26.74 8.71 17.37
CA PHE A 114 28.17 8.49 17.11
C PHE A 114 28.92 9.81 16.86
N VAL A 115 28.37 10.69 16.02
CA VAL A 115 28.94 12.02 15.75
C VAL A 115 28.94 12.91 17.00
N ALA A 116 27.90 12.84 17.83
CA ALA A 116 27.84 13.54 19.12
C ALA A 116 28.95 13.07 20.07
N VAL A 117 29.15 11.75 20.20
CA VAL A 117 30.24 11.17 21.02
C VAL A 117 31.63 11.52 20.46
N TRP A 118 31.78 11.55 19.14
CA TRP A 118 33.02 12.01 18.51
C TRP A 118 33.29 13.50 18.79
N ALA A 119 32.27 14.36 18.65
CA ALA A 119 32.39 15.79 18.94
C ALA A 119 32.67 16.07 20.42
N THR A 120 32.05 15.35 21.36
CA THR A 120 32.39 15.48 22.79
C THR A 120 33.82 15.01 23.08
N LEU A 121 34.27 13.90 22.50
CA LEU A 121 35.66 13.42 22.65
C LEU A 121 36.68 14.47 22.16
N ILE A 122 36.51 14.99 20.95
CA ILE A 122 37.43 15.98 20.37
C ILE A 122 37.40 17.30 21.13
N THR A 123 36.23 17.79 21.55
CA THR A 123 36.14 19.04 22.35
C THR A 123 36.76 18.88 23.74
N LEU A 124 36.63 17.72 24.39
CA LEU A 124 37.28 17.45 25.68
C LEU A 124 38.80 17.38 25.54
N ILE A 125 39.34 16.62 24.57
CA ILE A 125 40.79 16.55 24.33
C ILE A 125 41.35 17.94 23.98
N SER A 126 40.65 18.68 23.13
CA SER A 126 41.06 20.03 22.71
C SER A 126 40.97 21.10 23.80
N ARG A 127 40.22 20.81 24.89
CA ARG A 127 40.10 21.68 26.08
C ARG A 127 41.10 21.34 27.19
N PHE A 128 41.37 20.06 27.42
CA PHE A 128 42.15 19.59 28.59
C PHE A 128 43.57 19.12 28.27
N VAL A 129 43.91 18.82 27.01
CA VAL A 129 45.21 18.24 26.64
C VAL A 129 45.99 19.16 25.68
N HIS A 130 45.49 19.38 24.47
CA HIS A 130 46.20 20.17 23.45
C HIS A 130 45.23 20.72 22.41
N ARG A 131 45.42 21.95 21.91
CA ARG A 131 44.51 22.55 20.93
C ARG A 131 44.58 21.83 19.58
N LEU A 132 43.64 20.93 19.31
CA LEU A 132 43.53 20.17 18.04
C LEU A 132 42.82 20.96 16.92
N GLY A 133 42.83 22.29 17.00
CA GLY A 133 41.98 23.16 16.20
C GLY A 133 42.53 23.43 14.79
N ILE A 134 41.83 22.97 13.76
CA ILE A 134 42.20 23.13 12.34
C ILE A 134 41.61 24.44 11.78
N ASN A 135 42.19 24.96 10.69
CA ASN A 135 41.69 26.16 10.01
C ASN A 135 40.36 25.91 9.27
N ASN A 136 39.38 26.78 9.49
CA ASN A 136 38.04 26.77 8.87
C ASN A 136 38.02 26.84 7.33
N ILE A 137 39.12 27.22 6.66
CA ILE A 137 39.24 27.17 5.18
C ILE A 137 38.99 25.75 4.65
N LEU A 138 39.38 24.70 5.38
CA LEU A 138 39.10 23.33 4.96
C LEU A 138 37.59 23.03 4.98
N LEU A 139 36.84 23.63 5.91
CA LEU A 139 35.39 23.47 6.05
C LEU A 139 34.65 24.01 4.83
N THR A 140 35.02 25.19 4.34
CA THR A 140 34.33 25.82 3.19
C THR A 140 34.57 25.06 1.90
N VAL A 141 35.80 24.62 1.63
CA VAL A 141 36.15 23.84 0.43
C VAL A 141 35.50 22.45 0.46
N THR A 142 35.64 21.70 1.57
CA THR A 142 35.06 20.35 1.66
C THR A 142 33.53 20.39 1.74
N GLY A 143 32.94 21.36 2.43
CA GLY A 143 31.50 21.58 2.49
C GLY A 143 30.88 21.94 1.14
N PHE A 144 31.58 22.72 0.30
CA PHE A 144 31.16 22.98 -1.08
C PHE A 144 31.15 21.69 -1.91
N VAL A 145 32.22 20.88 -1.84
CA VAL A 145 32.30 19.59 -2.55
C VAL A 145 31.21 18.62 -2.10
N VAL A 146 30.96 18.51 -0.79
CA VAL A 146 29.88 17.67 -0.23
C VAL A 146 28.50 18.17 -0.69
N GLY A 147 28.24 19.48 -0.63
CA GLY A 147 26.97 20.06 -1.05
C GLY A 147 26.68 19.84 -2.54
N LEU A 148 27.67 20.07 -3.40
CA LEU A 148 27.60 19.83 -4.84
C LEU A 148 27.38 18.34 -5.16
N ALA A 149 28.11 17.43 -4.50
CA ALA A 149 27.95 16.00 -4.69
C ALA A 149 26.58 15.49 -4.22
N LEU A 150 26.09 15.97 -3.07
CA LEU A 150 24.77 15.66 -2.54
C LEU A 150 23.64 16.23 -3.42
N SER A 151 23.85 17.40 -4.03
CA SER A 151 22.91 18.00 -5.00
C SER A 151 22.73 17.11 -6.23
N PHE A 152 23.82 16.70 -6.89
CA PHE A 152 23.75 15.78 -8.03
C PHE A 152 23.14 14.42 -7.67
N ARG A 153 23.44 13.90 -6.47
CA ARG A 153 22.80 12.68 -5.94
C ARG A 153 21.30 12.85 -5.72
N SER A 154 20.87 14.05 -5.32
CA SER A 154 19.46 14.37 -5.08
C SER A 154 18.69 14.54 -6.39
N SER A 155 19.27 15.20 -7.40
CA SER A 155 18.67 15.30 -8.75
C SER A 155 18.47 13.92 -9.37
N THR A 156 19.54 13.12 -9.44
CA THR A 156 19.49 11.76 -10.03
C THR A 156 18.59 10.81 -9.24
N ALA A 157 18.42 10.98 -7.93
CA ALA A 157 17.42 10.24 -7.15
C ALA A 157 15.99 10.70 -7.44
N TYR A 158 15.76 12.01 -7.59
CA TYR A 158 14.46 12.59 -7.92
C TYR A 158 13.99 12.22 -9.33
N GLU A 159 14.88 12.26 -10.32
CA GLU A 159 14.61 11.83 -11.70
C GLU A 159 14.10 10.39 -11.76
N ARG A 160 14.75 9.47 -11.03
CA ARG A 160 14.33 8.05 -10.93
C ARG A 160 12.98 7.88 -10.23
N TRP A 161 12.72 8.66 -9.18
CA TRP A 161 11.43 8.67 -8.50
C TRP A 161 10.32 9.19 -9.43
N ALA A 162 10.60 10.25 -10.19
CA ALA A 162 9.69 10.79 -11.20
C ALA A 162 9.43 9.79 -12.32
N ASP A 163 10.45 9.10 -12.84
CA ASP A 163 10.30 8.00 -13.82
C ASP A 163 9.39 6.88 -13.29
N GLY A 164 9.63 6.41 -12.06
CA GLY A 164 8.74 5.44 -11.41
C GLY A 164 7.29 5.94 -11.34
N ARG A 165 7.09 7.21 -10.97
CA ARG A 165 5.76 7.85 -10.94
C ARG A 165 5.11 7.96 -12.34
N LYS A 166 5.87 8.21 -13.40
CA LYS A 166 5.37 8.20 -14.79
C LYS A 166 4.79 6.84 -15.16
N TYR A 167 5.53 5.74 -14.93
CA TYR A 167 5.04 4.39 -15.24
C TYR A 167 3.80 3.99 -14.42
N TRP A 168 3.72 4.36 -13.14
CA TRP A 168 2.50 4.15 -12.34
C TRP A 168 1.30 4.99 -12.83
N SER A 169 1.53 6.19 -13.38
CA SER A 169 0.47 6.99 -14.00
C SER A 169 0.01 6.38 -15.33
N LEU A 170 0.96 5.91 -16.15
CA LEU A 170 0.71 5.23 -17.41
C LEU A 170 -0.09 3.93 -17.20
N LEU A 171 0.26 3.14 -16.18
CA LEU A 171 -0.51 1.96 -15.77
C LEU A 171 -1.98 2.30 -15.54
N ILE A 172 -2.26 3.31 -14.71
CA ILE A 172 -3.63 3.71 -14.37
C ILE A 172 -4.40 4.18 -15.61
N GLN A 173 -3.75 4.91 -16.52
CA GLN A 173 -4.35 5.37 -17.77
C GLN A 173 -4.65 4.20 -18.71
N THR A 174 -3.67 3.33 -18.97
CA THR A 174 -3.79 2.19 -19.88
C THR A 174 -4.78 1.15 -19.36
N SER A 175 -4.75 0.82 -18.06
CA SER A 175 -5.75 -0.07 -17.44
C SER A 175 -7.17 0.46 -17.58
N ARG A 176 -7.40 1.78 -17.40
CA ARG A 176 -8.72 2.40 -17.58
C ARG A 176 -9.17 2.40 -19.05
N ASN A 177 -8.26 2.67 -19.98
CA ASN A 177 -8.56 2.66 -21.41
C ASN A 177 -8.89 1.24 -21.89
N LEU A 178 -8.06 0.25 -21.56
CA LEU A 178 -8.26 -1.15 -21.91
C LEU A 178 -9.56 -1.72 -21.31
N ALA A 179 -9.82 -1.41 -20.03
CA ALA A 179 -11.09 -1.73 -19.38
C ALA A 179 -12.31 -1.12 -20.12
N ARG A 180 -12.22 0.15 -20.52
CA ARG A 180 -13.29 0.81 -21.28
C ARG A 180 -13.51 0.15 -22.65
N THR A 181 -12.43 -0.15 -23.38
CA THR A 181 -12.52 -0.84 -24.68
C THR A 181 -13.17 -2.22 -24.55
N ILE A 182 -12.75 -3.03 -23.58
CA ILE A 182 -13.32 -4.36 -23.34
C ILE A 182 -14.78 -4.28 -22.89
N TRP A 183 -15.13 -3.36 -21.98
CA TRP A 183 -16.47 -3.29 -21.42
C TRP A 183 -17.50 -2.73 -22.41
N VAL A 184 -17.13 -1.68 -23.15
CA VAL A 184 -18.06 -0.91 -24.00
C VAL A 184 -18.08 -1.41 -25.45
N ASN A 185 -16.96 -1.90 -25.98
CA ASN A 185 -16.83 -2.18 -27.42
C ASN A 185 -16.88 -3.67 -27.77
N THR A 186 -16.71 -4.59 -26.81
CA THR A 186 -16.99 -6.02 -26.98
C THR A 186 -18.49 -6.27 -26.78
N LYS A 187 -19.16 -6.88 -27.75
CA LYS A 187 -20.56 -7.31 -27.67
C LYS A 187 -20.69 -8.63 -26.89
N GLU A 188 -21.87 -8.86 -26.31
CA GLU A 188 -22.28 -10.18 -25.82
C GLU A 188 -23.14 -10.86 -26.89
N ARG A 189 -23.05 -12.19 -27.00
CA ARG A 189 -23.87 -12.99 -27.94
C ARG A 189 -25.20 -13.40 -27.28
N GLU A 190 -26.17 -13.79 -28.10
CA GLU A 190 -27.48 -14.25 -27.62
C GLU A 190 -27.40 -15.59 -26.85
N GLY A 191 -28.32 -15.80 -25.90
CA GLY A 191 -28.48 -17.05 -25.16
C GLY A 191 -27.38 -17.34 -24.12
N GLU A 192 -27.09 -18.62 -23.87
CA GLU A 192 -26.10 -19.05 -22.87
C GLU A 192 -24.68 -18.53 -23.17
N LEU A 193 -24.33 -18.37 -24.44
CA LEU A 193 -23.04 -17.80 -24.88
C LEU A 193 -22.84 -16.36 -24.38
N GLY A 194 -23.90 -15.57 -24.26
CA GLY A 194 -23.84 -14.22 -23.67
C GLY A 194 -23.43 -14.24 -22.19
N LYS A 195 -23.85 -15.26 -21.44
CA LYS A 195 -23.42 -15.44 -20.03
C LYS A 195 -21.94 -15.80 -19.96
N GLU A 196 -21.45 -16.66 -20.86
CA GLU A 196 -20.01 -16.93 -20.96
C GLU A 196 -19.22 -15.69 -21.35
N ASP A 197 -19.69 -14.89 -22.31
CA ASP A 197 -19.04 -13.67 -22.75
C ASP A 197 -18.97 -12.63 -21.62
N LEU A 198 -20.07 -12.44 -20.87
CA LEU A 198 -20.13 -11.57 -19.70
C LEU A 198 -19.20 -12.04 -18.56
N LEU A 199 -19.12 -13.35 -18.31
CA LEU A 199 -18.16 -13.93 -17.36
C LEU A 199 -16.71 -13.76 -17.81
N GLN A 200 -16.42 -13.87 -19.11
CA GLN A 200 -15.09 -13.61 -19.67
C GLN A 200 -14.73 -12.11 -19.58
N LYS A 201 -15.66 -11.19 -19.85
CA LYS A 201 -15.49 -9.74 -19.62
C LYS A 201 -15.13 -9.43 -18.16
N LEU A 202 -15.89 -9.98 -17.21
CA LEU A 202 -15.66 -9.77 -15.78
C LEU A 202 -14.33 -10.39 -15.32
N THR A 203 -13.97 -11.55 -15.86
CA THR A 203 -12.65 -12.18 -15.67
C THR A 203 -11.53 -11.27 -16.20
N ALA A 204 -11.65 -10.74 -17.42
CA ALA A 204 -10.66 -9.81 -18.00
C ALA A 204 -10.53 -8.51 -17.18
N MET A 205 -11.63 -7.97 -16.67
CA MET A 205 -11.60 -6.83 -15.75
C MET A 205 -10.83 -7.14 -14.45
N ASN A 206 -11.05 -8.33 -13.87
CA ASN A 206 -10.29 -8.79 -12.70
C ASN A 206 -8.81 -9.04 -13.04
N LEU A 207 -8.47 -9.51 -14.24
CA LEU A 207 -7.09 -9.69 -14.70
C LEU A 207 -6.34 -8.36 -14.89
N ILE A 208 -7.02 -7.30 -15.36
CA ILE A 208 -6.41 -5.95 -15.43
C ILE A 208 -6.05 -5.43 -14.03
N LEU A 209 -6.88 -5.72 -13.01
CA LEU A 209 -6.55 -5.41 -11.62
C LEU A 209 -5.44 -6.33 -11.08
N ALA A 210 -5.52 -7.64 -11.35
CA ALA A 210 -4.52 -8.63 -10.96
C ALA A 210 -3.13 -8.26 -11.48
N PHE A 211 -3.03 -7.78 -12.72
CA PHE A 211 -1.78 -7.31 -13.33
C PHE A 211 -1.13 -6.19 -12.51
N ALA A 212 -1.89 -5.17 -12.11
CA ALA A 212 -1.39 -4.06 -11.31
C ALA A 212 -0.95 -4.50 -9.90
N VAL A 213 -1.70 -5.42 -9.27
CA VAL A 213 -1.36 -5.99 -7.95
C VAL A 213 -0.13 -6.90 -8.03
N ALA A 214 -0.04 -7.77 -9.04
CA ALA A 214 1.12 -8.63 -9.29
C ALA A 214 2.38 -7.81 -9.58
N LEU A 215 2.26 -6.70 -10.34
CA LEU A 215 3.38 -5.79 -10.58
C LEU A 215 3.85 -5.12 -9.28
N LYS A 216 2.92 -4.66 -8.43
CA LYS A 216 3.23 -4.15 -7.08
C LYS A 216 4.02 -5.16 -6.24
N HIS A 217 3.64 -6.44 -6.25
CA HIS A 217 4.35 -7.49 -5.51
C HIS A 217 5.72 -7.81 -6.13
N LYS A 218 5.81 -7.98 -7.46
CA LYS A 218 7.07 -8.19 -8.17
C LYS A 218 8.10 -7.11 -7.85
N LEU A 219 7.70 -5.83 -7.88
CA LEU A 219 8.57 -4.69 -7.56
C LEU A 219 8.98 -4.60 -6.07
N ARG A 220 8.36 -5.38 -5.18
CA ARG A 220 8.77 -5.56 -3.77
C ARG A 220 9.61 -6.81 -3.53
N PHE A 221 9.86 -7.61 -4.56
CA PHE A 221 10.42 -8.97 -4.45
C PHE A 221 9.56 -9.91 -3.58
N GLU A 222 8.24 -9.75 -3.67
CA GLU A 222 7.20 -10.60 -3.09
C GLU A 222 6.70 -11.55 -4.20
N PRO A 223 7.19 -12.80 -4.31
CA PRO A 223 6.99 -13.62 -5.51
C PRO A 223 5.86 -14.67 -5.40
N ASP A 224 5.13 -14.67 -4.28
CA ASP A 224 4.03 -15.60 -4.03
C ASP A 224 2.74 -15.12 -4.74
N ILE A 225 1.82 -16.04 -5.04
CA ILE A 225 0.47 -15.72 -5.51
C ILE A 225 -0.55 -15.64 -4.34
N ALA A 226 -0.22 -16.26 -3.19
CA ALA A 226 -1.13 -16.43 -2.06
C ALA A 226 -1.30 -15.20 -1.15
N TYR A 227 -1.02 -13.99 -1.66
CA TYR A 227 -1.32 -12.74 -0.95
C TYR A 227 -2.83 -12.46 -0.97
N GLU A 228 -3.37 -11.91 0.12
CA GLU A 228 -4.80 -11.67 0.32
C GLU A 228 -5.44 -10.84 -0.81
N ASP A 229 -4.71 -9.85 -1.34
CA ASP A 229 -5.18 -8.97 -2.42
C ASP A 229 -4.90 -9.49 -3.84
N LEU A 230 -4.24 -10.65 -3.99
CA LEU A 230 -3.90 -11.27 -5.28
C LEU A 230 -4.54 -12.64 -5.50
N ALA A 231 -4.67 -13.46 -4.45
CA ALA A 231 -5.18 -14.82 -4.51
C ALA A 231 -6.61 -14.88 -5.09
N GLY A 232 -7.47 -13.94 -4.70
CA GLY A 232 -8.84 -13.83 -5.23
C GLY A 232 -8.93 -13.34 -6.68
N LEU A 233 -7.87 -12.75 -7.24
CA LEU A 233 -7.85 -12.16 -8.59
C LEU A 233 -7.12 -13.04 -9.62
N ALA A 234 -6.12 -13.82 -9.19
CA ALA A 234 -5.27 -14.64 -10.06
C ALA A 234 -5.17 -16.12 -9.63
N GLY A 235 -5.62 -16.51 -8.44
CA GLY A 235 -5.41 -17.87 -7.90
C GLY A 235 -6.09 -19.00 -8.68
N TYR A 236 -7.09 -18.69 -9.52
CA TYR A 236 -7.71 -19.67 -10.43
C TYR A 236 -6.84 -19.97 -11.65
N LEU A 237 -5.99 -19.04 -12.10
CA LEU A 237 -5.06 -19.24 -13.22
C LEU A 237 -4.08 -20.38 -12.93
N ASP A 238 -3.58 -21.03 -13.98
CA ASP A 238 -2.43 -21.93 -13.85
C ASP A 238 -1.15 -21.14 -14.16
N THR A 239 -0.26 -21.04 -13.17
CA THR A 239 0.88 -20.09 -13.18
C THR A 239 2.06 -20.67 -12.43
N PHE A 240 3.28 -20.32 -12.82
CA PHE A 240 4.48 -20.84 -12.18
C PHE A 240 4.61 -20.36 -10.72
N ALA A 241 4.08 -19.18 -10.39
CA ALA A 241 4.01 -18.67 -9.02
C ALA A 241 3.11 -19.53 -8.10
N LYS A 242 1.95 -19.99 -8.62
CA LYS A 242 1.04 -20.93 -7.93
C LYS A 242 1.68 -22.29 -7.79
N ASP A 243 2.32 -22.78 -8.84
CA ASP A 243 2.98 -24.08 -8.88
C ASP A 243 4.20 -24.13 -7.92
N ALA A 244 4.85 -22.98 -7.67
CA ALA A 244 5.93 -22.78 -6.72
C ALA A 244 5.49 -22.45 -5.28
N HIS A 245 4.18 -22.40 -4.99
CA HIS A 245 3.67 -21.99 -3.67
C HIS A 245 3.98 -23.02 -2.56
N ASP A 246 4.99 -22.73 -1.74
CA ASP A 246 5.31 -23.46 -0.51
C ASP A 246 4.82 -22.69 0.72
N ARG A 247 3.64 -23.07 1.19
CA ARG A 247 2.91 -22.45 2.31
C ARG A 247 3.69 -22.39 3.63
N GLN A 248 4.72 -23.23 3.80
CA GLN A 248 5.59 -23.23 4.99
C GLN A 248 6.89 -22.42 4.80
N ARG A 249 7.35 -22.18 3.56
CA ARG A 249 8.63 -21.51 3.29
C ARG A 249 8.53 -20.08 2.77
N LEU A 250 7.42 -19.71 2.13
CA LEU A 250 7.22 -18.37 1.55
C LEU A 250 6.68 -17.35 2.57
N GLN A 251 5.99 -17.79 3.63
CA GLN A 251 5.59 -16.90 4.72
C GLN A 251 6.82 -16.29 5.43
N PRO A 252 6.84 -14.96 5.67
CA PRO A 252 7.94 -14.31 6.36
C PRO A 252 7.95 -14.72 7.84
N GLN A 253 8.98 -15.48 8.22
CA GLN A 253 9.28 -15.83 9.61
C GLN A 253 9.25 -14.58 10.50
N ARG A 254 8.49 -14.65 11.62
CA ARG A 254 8.28 -13.52 12.54
C ARG A 254 9.64 -12.94 12.98
N LYS A 255 9.85 -11.65 12.74
CA LYS A 255 11.11 -10.96 13.09
C LYS A 255 11.26 -10.89 14.62
N THR A 256 12.40 -11.35 15.14
CA THR A 256 12.78 -11.15 16.54
C THR A 256 12.82 -9.65 16.85
N LEU A 257 12.42 -9.23 18.06
CA LEU A 257 12.35 -7.82 18.46
C LEU A 257 13.65 -7.05 18.15
N TRP A 258 14.81 -7.59 18.55
CA TRP A 258 16.14 -7.05 18.22
C TRP A 258 16.33 -6.72 16.73
N LYS A 259 15.82 -7.59 15.85
CA LYS A 259 15.94 -7.42 14.41
C LYS A 259 14.99 -6.33 13.90
N SER A 260 13.76 -6.27 14.41
CA SER A 260 12.82 -5.19 14.09
C SER A 260 13.40 -3.83 14.50
N THR A 261 13.88 -3.70 15.74
CA THR A 261 14.49 -2.47 16.26
C THR A 261 15.76 -2.09 15.49
N GLY A 262 16.62 -3.06 15.14
CA GLY A 262 17.83 -2.78 14.34
C GLY A 262 17.52 -2.35 12.90
N GLU A 263 16.50 -2.92 12.28
CA GLU A 263 16.03 -2.55 10.94
C GLU A 263 15.38 -1.14 10.93
N TYR A 264 14.62 -0.81 11.98
CA TYR A 264 14.06 0.52 12.22
C TYR A 264 15.15 1.59 12.44
N LEU A 265 16.18 1.28 13.22
CA LEU A 265 17.35 2.13 13.44
C LEU A 265 18.31 2.20 12.24
N GLY A 266 18.03 1.49 11.14
CA GLY A 266 18.84 1.53 9.92
C GLY A 266 20.19 0.81 10.02
N ILE A 267 20.34 -0.12 10.97
CA ILE A 267 21.57 -0.92 11.11
C ILE A 267 21.69 -1.85 9.88
N SER A 268 22.70 -1.62 9.04
CA SER A 268 22.90 -2.31 7.75
C SER A 268 22.96 -3.84 7.88
N PHE A 269 23.50 -4.37 8.99
CA PHE A 269 23.55 -5.81 9.29
C PHE A 269 22.20 -6.41 9.72
N ALA A 270 21.22 -5.59 10.13
CA ALA A 270 19.89 -6.03 10.53
C ALA A 270 18.89 -6.05 9.35
N GLU A 271 19.07 -5.18 8.35
CA GLU A 271 18.14 -5.00 7.23
C GLU A 271 17.97 -6.30 6.41
N SER A 272 16.72 -6.75 6.25
CA SER A 272 16.44 -8.03 5.57
C SER A 272 16.41 -7.86 4.05
N ASN A 273 17.45 -8.31 3.34
CA ASN A 273 17.48 -8.35 1.88
C ASN A 273 16.22 -9.05 1.31
N PRO A 274 15.36 -8.33 0.56
CA PRO A 274 14.05 -8.85 0.13
C PRO A 274 14.18 -9.95 -0.94
N ARG A 275 15.23 -9.93 -1.77
CA ARG A 275 15.51 -11.00 -2.76
C ARG A 275 15.78 -12.38 -2.12
N LYS A 276 15.90 -12.46 -0.78
CA LYS A 276 16.04 -13.73 -0.04
C LYS A 276 14.82 -14.64 -0.15
N LEU A 277 13.62 -14.11 -0.41
CA LEU A 277 12.42 -14.94 -0.68
C LEU A 277 12.54 -15.65 -2.03
N ILE A 278 12.91 -14.91 -3.09
CA ILE A 278 13.13 -15.46 -4.43
C ILE A 278 14.18 -16.58 -4.39
N LYS A 279 15.34 -16.35 -3.75
CA LYS A 279 16.42 -17.34 -3.60
C LYS A 279 16.05 -18.57 -2.72
N ARG A 280 14.88 -18.59 -2.09
CA ARG A 280 14.39 -19.73 -1.29
C ARG A 280 13.45 -20.68 -2.04
N SER A 281 12.91 -20.29 -3.20
CA SER A 281 12.07 -21.19 -3.99
C SER A 281 12.88 -22.35 -4.56
N LYS A 282 12.26 -23.54 -4.61
CA LYS A 282 12.79 -24.72 -5.31
C LYS A 282 12.34 -24.81 -6.77
N LYS A 283 11.22 -24.17 -7.12
CA LYS A 283 10.65 -24.11 -8.47
C LYS A 283 10.88 -22.71 -9.08
N PRO A 284 10.90 -22.57 -10.42
CA PRO A 284 10.81 -21.25 -11.04
C PRO A 284 9.52 -20.56 -10.59
N LEU A 285 9.63 -19.30 -10.14
CA LEU A 285 8.50 -18.47 -9.70
C LEU A 285 7.77 -17.77 -10.86
N GLY A 286 8.23 -17.99 -12.09
CA GLY A 286 7.70 -17.37 -13.30
C GLY A 286 7.92 -15.86 -13.38
N HIS A 287 7.04 -15.22 -14.16
CA HIS A 287 6.89 -13.78 -14.26
C HIS A 287 5.39 -13.45 -14.26
N LEU A 288 4.74 -13.57 -13.09
CA LEU A 288 3.29 -13.49 -12.93
C LEU A 288 2.60 -12.30 -13.67
N PRO A 289 3.12 -11.05 -13.71
CA PRO A 289 2.52 -9.99 -14.53
C PRO A 289 2.47 -10.26 -16.04
N LEU A 290 3.45 -10.99 -16.60
CA LEU A 290 3.45 -11.38 -18.02
C LEU A 290 2.57 -12.61 -18.26
N GLU A 291 2.51 -13.55 -17.31
CA GLU A 291 1.54 -14.65 -17.36
C GLU A 291 0.10 -14.11 -17.41
N ILE A 292 -0.23 -13.14 -16.55
CA ILE A 292 -1.52 -12.42 -16.58
C ILE A 292 -1.73 -11.67 -17.91
N LEU A 293 -0.69 -11.02 -18.46
CA LEU A 293 -0.78 -10.32 -19.74
C LEU A 293 -1.03 -11.26 -20.93
N ASN A 294 -0.43 -12.46 -20.91
CA ASN A 294 -0.65 -13.51 -21.91
C ASN A 294 -2.10 -14.01 -21.87
N HIS A 295 -2.69 -14.20 -20.67
CA HIS A 295 -4.11 -14.52 -20.53
C HIS A 295 -5.03 -13.40 -21.04
N LEU A 296 -4.65 -12.13 -20.85
CA LEU A 296 -5.37 -10.98 -21.41
C LEU A 296 -5.27 -10.91 -22.95
N SER A 297 -4.13 -11.27 -23.55
CA SER A 297 -4.00 -11.42 -25.01
C SER A 297 -4.94 -12.50 -25.51
N ALA A 298 -4.84 -13.72 -24.98
CA ALA A 298 -5.67 -14.85 -25.42
C ALA A 298 -7.19 -14.58 -25.29
N TYR A 299 -7.61 -13.76 -24.32
CA TYR A 299 -8.98 -13.26 -24.23
C TYR A 299 -9.34 -12.28 -25.37
N ILE A 300 -8.49 -11.29 -25.67
CA ILE A 300 -8.70 -10.34 -26.77
C ILE A 300 -8.68 -11.04 -28.13
N ASP A 301 -7.75 -11.98 -28.34
CA ASP A 301 -7.66 -12.80 -29.55
C ASP A 301 -8.93 -13.65 -29.73
N ARG A 302 -9.49 -14.22 -28.65
CA ARG A 302 -10.78 -14.92 -28.64
C ARG A 302 -11.97 -13.98 -28.90
N CYS A 303 -11.95 -12.74 -28.42
CA CYS A 303 -12.98 -11.73 -28.73
C CYS A 303 -12.94 -11.28 -30.21
N ILE A 304 -11.77 -11.28 -30.83
CA ILE A 304 -11.62 -11.01 -32.26
C ILE A 304 -12.14 -12.21 -33.06
N ALA A 305 -11.70 -13.43 -32.73
CA ALA A 305 -12.09 -14.66 -33.43
C ALA A 305 -13.60 -14.99 -33.33
N ASN A 306 -14.26 -14.62 -32.22
CA ASN A 306 -15.70 -14.77 -32.03
C ASN A 306 -16.54 -13.57 -32.57
N GLU A 307 -15.91 -12.64 -33.31
CA GLU A 307 -16.49 -11.39 -33.83
C GLU A 307 -17.13 -10.46 -32.77
N THR A 308 -16.97 -10.73 -31.47
CA THR A 308 -17.56 -9.91 -30.40
C THR A 308 -16.93 -8.52 -30.33
N LEU A 309 -15.65 -8.39 -30.69
CA LEU A 309 -14.96 -7.10 -30.85
C LEU A 309 -14.81 -6.77 -32.36
N ASN A 310 -15.92 -6.49 -33.03
CA ASN A 310 -15.99 -6.42 -34.50
C ASN A 310 -15.32 -5.20 -35.17
N VAL A 311 -15.06 -4.11 -34.44
CA VAL A 311 -14.49 -2.88 -35.01
C VAL A 311 -12.96 -2.90 -34.90
N SER A 312 -12.27 -2.93 -36.04
CA SER A 312 -10.80 -2.99 -36.13
C SER A 312 -10.06 -1.90 -35.33
N LEU A 313 -10.60 -0.68 -35.25
CA LEU A 313 -10.04 0.39 -34.40
C LEU A 313 -10.02 0.01 -32.91
N HIS A 314 -11.04 -0.70 -32.42
CA HIS A 314 -11.10 -1.14 -31.02
C HIS A 314 -10.23 -2.37 -30.76
N GLN A 315 -10.06 -3.24 -31.76
CA GLN A 315 -9.06 -4.32 -31.73
C GLN A 315 -7.65 -3.74 -31.59
N ALA A 316 -7.29 -2.76 -32.42
CA ALA A 316 -6.00 -2.06 -32.37
C ALA A 316 -5.82 -1.31 -31.03
N GLN A 317 -6.86 -0.68 -30.49
CA GLN A 317 -6.81 -0.05 -29.16
C GLN A 317 -6.56 -1.07 -28.04
N ALA A 318 -7.16 -2.25 -28.11
CA ALA A 318 -6.95 -3.31 -27.12
C ALA A 318 -5.51 -3.86 -27.18
N ILE A 319 -5.00 -4.18 -28.38
CA ILE A 319 -3.64 -4.70 -28.61
C ILE A 319 -2.59 -3.67 -28.18
N ASN A 320 -2.75 -2.39 -28.56
CA ASN A 320 -1.87 -1.31 -28.10
C ASN A 320 -1.94 -1.13 -26.57
N GLY A 321 -3.11 -1.35 -25.96
CA GLY A 321 -3.25 -1.39 -24.51
C GLY A 321 -2.38 -2.46 -23.86
N LEU A 322 -2.37 -3.69 -24.40
CA LEU A 322 -1.48 -4.76 -23.91
C LEU A 322 0.00 -4.41 -24.11
N ALA A 323 0.37 -3.84 -25.26
CA ALA A 323 1.73 -3.40 -25.54
C ALA A 323 2.22 -2.38 -24.50
N THR A 324 1.42 -1.35 -24.21
CA THR A 324 1.77 -0.34 -23.19
C THR A 324 1.75 -0.90 -21.76
N LEU A 325 0.97 -1.94 -21.45
CA LEU A 325 1.12 -2.66 -20.18
C LEU A 325 2.49 -3.38 -20.11
N ASN A 326 2.97 -3.98 -21.20
CA ASN A 326 4.32 -4.57 -21.26
C ASN A 326 5.44 -3.51 -21.13
N GLU A 327 5.27 -2.33 -21.74
CA GLU A 327 6.17 -1.18 -21.56
C GLU A 327 6.25 -0.73 -20.10
N VAL A 328 5.14 -0.77 -19.36
CA VAL A 328 5.10 -0.48 -17.93
C VAL A 328 5.86 -1.52 -17.10
N VAL A 329 5.77 -2.82 -17.41
CA VAL A 329 6.60 -3.85 -16.76
C VAL A 329 8.08 -3.54 -17.01
N THR A 330 8.47 -3.48 -18.29
CA THR A 330 9.86 -3.28 -18.73
C THR A 330 10.45 -1.98 -18.16
N GLY A 331 9.66 -0.91 -18.14
CA GLY A 331 10.05 0.40 -17.60
C GLY A 331 10.20 0.42 -16.09
N THR A 332 9.34 -0.26 -15.34
CA THR A 332 9.47 -0.36 -13.88
C THR A 332 10.59 -1.32 -13.44
N GLU A 333 10.82 -2.41 -14.18
CA GLU A 333 12.01 -3.26 -14.01
C GLU A 333 13.30 -2.47 -14.27
N ARG A 334 13.38 -1.69 -15.36
CA ARG A 334 14.52 -0.79 -15.61
C ARG A 334 14.82 0.09 -14.40
N VAL A 335 13.80 0.76 -13.84
CA VAL A 335 13.96 1.65 -12.68
C VAL A 335 14.39 0.90 -11.40
N LEU A 336 14.05 -0.39 -11.28
CA LEU A 336 14.39 -1.26 -10.15
C LEU A 336 15.81 -1.87 -10.26
N ASP A 337 16.13 -2.50 -11.39
CA ASP A 337 17.34 -3.31 -11.57
C ASP A 337 18.52 -2.57 -12.21
N THR A 338 18.34 -1.32 -12.66
CA THR A 338 19.45 -0.42 -13.01
C THR A 338 19.69 0.64 -11.91
N PRO A 339 20.25 0.30 -10.73
CA PRO A 339 20.56 1.30 -9.68
C PRO A 339 21.63 2.30 -10.16
N LEU A 340 21.77 3.43 -9.45
CA LEU A 340 22.92 4.31 -9.68
C LEU A 340 24.22 3.55 -9.39
N PRO A 341 25.31 3.76 -10.16
CA PRO A 341 26.56 3.00 -9.99
C PRO A 341 27.06 3.02 -8.54
N ALA A 342 27.29 1.83 -7.96
CA ALA A 342 27.58 1.69 -6.53
C ALA A 342 28.78 2.53 -6.07
N ALA A 343 29.81 2.65 -6.92
CA ALA A 343 30.98 3.50 -6.69
C ALA A 343 30.61 4.97 -6.38
N TYR A 344 29.61 5.54 -7.06
CA TYR A 344 29.15 6.91 -6.82
C TYR A 344 28.50 7.06 -5.44
N SER A 345 27.64 6.11 -5.05
CA SER A 345 27.04 6.11 -3.70
C SER A 345 28.07 5.88 -2.58
N ILE A 346 29.08 5.05 -2.83
CA ILE A 346 30.16 4.78 -1.88
C ILE A 346 31.04 6.03 -1.72
N ALA A 347 31.50 6.63 -2.82
CA ALA A 347 32.34 7.83 -2.80
C ALA A 347 31.66 9.01 -2.09
N ILE A 348 30.37 9.26 -2.36
CA ILE A 348 29.63 10.32 -1.65
C ILE A 348 29.51 10.01 -0.16
N SER A 349 29.26 8.76 0.22
CA SER A 349 29.20 8.37 1.64
C SER A 349 30.56 8.56 2.32
N GLN A 350 31.66 8.21 1.66
CA GLN A 350 33.03 8.39 2.17
C GLN A 350 33.38 9.88 2.35
N ILE A 351 33.14 10.72 1.34
CA ILE A 351 33.44 12.16 1.39
C ILE A 351 32.57 12.85 2.46
N ALA A 352 31.29 12.49 2.59
CA ALA A 352 30.42 12.99 3.65
C ALA A 352 30.89 12.57 5.05
N TRP A 353 31.30 11.31 5.24
CA TRP A 353 31.88 10.84 6.51
C TRP A 353 33.17 11.58 6.87
N ILE A 354 34.08 11.77 5.91
CA ILE A 354 35.33 12.53 6.12
C ILE A 354 35.02 13.97 6.54
N TYR A 355 34.08 14.64 5.86
CA TYR A 355 33.63 15.99 6.23
C TYR A 355 33.08 16.05 7.65
N VAL A 356 32.07 15.22 7.99
CA VAL A 356 31.42 15.21 9.31
C VAL A 356 32.40 14.87 10.44
N MET A 357 33.31 13.92 10.24
CA MET A 357 34.34 13.59 11.23
C MET A 357 35.38 14.70 11.41
N SER A 358 35.57 15.57 10.41
CA SER A 358 36.48 16.73 10.46
C SER A 358 35.88 17.99 11.09
N LEU A 359 34.54 18.13 11.09
CA LEU A 359 33.83 19.30 11.63
C LEU A 359 34.24 19.71 13.05
N PRO A 360 34.32 18.82 14.07
CA PRO A 360 34.62 19.26 15.44
C PRO A 360 36.04 19.83 15.59
N PHE A 361 37.01 19.38 14.77
CA PHE A 361 38.37 19.93 14.77
C PHE A 361 38.41 21.37 14.22
N GLN A 362 37.56 21.68 13.25
CA GLN A 362 37.51 23.02 12.64
C GLN A 362 36.72 23.99 13.54
N LEU A 363 35.52 23.59 13.94
CA LEU A 363 34.61 24.42 14.74
C LEU A 363 35.13 24.74 16.15
N TYR A 364 35.96 23.89 16.77
CA TYR A 364 36.43 24.10 18.14
C TYR A 364 37.06 25.47 18.39
N ASN A 365 37.91 25.94 17.47
CA ASN A 365 38.61 27.22 17.59
C ASN A 365 37.67 28.43 17.65
N SER A 366 36.45 28.30 17.13
CA SER A 366 35.46 29.39 17.06
C SER A 366 34.30 29.21 18.05
N LEU A 367 33.89 27.98 18.37
CA LEU A 367 32.68 27.68 19.13
C LEU A 367 32.94 27.06 20.51
N THR A 368 34.14 26.55 20.79
CA THR A 368 34.51 25.84 22.03
C THR A 368 33.49 24.76 22.44
N TRP A 369 32.71 24.93 23.51
CA TRP A 369 31.64 24.01 23.94
C TRP A 369 30.46 23.93 22.96
N VAL A 370 30.14 25.03 22.27
CA VAL A 370 29.03 25.08 21.29
C VAL A 370 29.35 24.25 20.04
N THR A 371 30.59 23.77 19.90
CA THR A 371 31.01 22.83 18.85
C THR A 371 30.21 21.53 18.89
N ILE A 372 29.80 21.05 20.06
CA ILE A 372 29.04 19.79 20.17
C ILE A 372 27.68 19.90 19.45
N PRO A 373 26.75 20.82 19.83
CA PRO A 373 25.52 21.01 19.06
C PRO A 373 25.79 21.55 17.64
N GLY A 374 26.85 22.35 17.44
CA GLY A 374 27.25 22.84 16.12
C GLY A 374 27.62 21.75 15.11
N SER A 375 28.25 20.65 15.57
CA SER A 375 28.58 19.47 14.77
C SER A 375 27.45 18.45 14.61
N ILE A 376 26.33 18.64 15.33
CA ILE A 376 25.11 17.83 15.21
C ILE A 376 24.06 18.52 14.31
N SER A 377 24.15 19.85 14.18
CA SER A 377 23.25 20.71 13.38
C SER A 377 23.72 20.91 11.93
N LYS A 378 24.92 20.44 11.57
CA LYS A 378 25.56 20.58 10.24
C LYS A 378 25.81 19.23 9.58
#